data_AF-A0A1A8TQ40-F1
#
_entry.id   AF-A0A1A8TQ40-F1
#
_cell.length_a   1.000
_cell.length_b   1.000
_cell.length_c   1.000
_cell.angle_alpha   90.00
_cell.angle_beta   90.00
_cell.angle_gamma   90.00
#
_symmetry.space_group_name_H-M   'P 1'
#
loop_
_entity.id
_entity.type
_entity.pdbx_description
1 polymer ?
#
loop_
_entity_poly.entity_id
_entity_poly.type
_entity_poly.pdbx_seq_one_letter_code
_entity_poly.pdbx_strand_id
1 'polypeptide(L)'
;MIQYLMSSYLGINKQDEHYRHVSLVLIYAISCVCVTTFYCFYNTLIFDYPKMFLIDLAGTIVGLLALYVLLGLKRIRLASWILLLMAAGVVLAVILSRVNANYSMAWAMIIPLMSVFLLGYLWGTVFSLGYLALVVWIARQGLETWQAAPWDVGSAVNVVAIYLLLFMLSCYFEASRRSAHKLLQASNQKLAHLASTDVLTGLKNRRSIEDYLLAHDRQPLFLAMIDVDDFKHINDDFGHNTGDEVLVALAQLMQQLVGDHGVVGRWGGEEFVIVFDDSNVEAFEALLIQLVQGVAATGFGVSRSVTISVGGSRHTGADHKLTLRAADEALYEVKQKGKNGYKIAMASA
;
A
#
# COMPACT_ATOMS: atom_id res chain seq x y z
N MET A 1 23.00 3.66 -11.19
CA MET A 1 23.31 5.08 -11.41
C MET A 1 22.38 6.03 -10.65
N ILE A 2 21.07 6.08 -10.93
CA ILE A 2 20.12 7.01 -10.28
C ILE A 2 20.15 6.90 -8.76
N GLN A 3 20.05 5.69 -8.21
CA GLN A 3 20.11 5.46 -6.77
C GLN A 3 21.42 5.98 -6.14
N TYR A 4 22.54 5.83 -6.82
CA TYR A 4 23.85 6.33 -6.37
C TYR A 4 23.89 7.86 -6.37
N LEU A 5 23.38 8.52 -7.42
CA LEU A 5 23.31 9.98 -7.48
C LEU A 5 22.42 10.53 -6.35
N MET A 6 21.29 9.88 -6.08
CA MET A 6 20.38 10.29 -5.02
C MET A 6 20.98 10.11 -3.62
N SER A 7 21.64 8.98 -3.35
CA SER A 7 22.26 8.74 -2.04
C SER A 7 23.48 9.65 -1.82
N SER A 8 24.35 9.79 -2.82
CA SER A 8 25.64 10.46 -2.66
C SER A 8 25.55 11.99 -2.69
N TYR A 9 24.66 12.55 -3.53
CA TYR A 9 24.55 14.02 -3.68
C TYR A 9 23.36 14.61 -2.92
N LEU A 10 22.24 13.89 -2.85
CA LEU A 10 21.02 14.41 -2.24
C LEU A 10 20.81 13.87 -0.81
N GLY A 11 21.46 12.77 -0.45
CA GLY A 11 21.24 12.09 0.84
C GLY A 11 19.87 11.43 0.94
N ILE A 12 19.20 11.20 -0.21
CA ILE A 12 17.82 10.71 -0.25
C ILE A 12 17.82 9.21 -0.54
N ASN A 13 17.27 8.44 0.40
CA ASN A 13 17.13 6.99 0.31
C ASN A 13 15.75 6.59 -0.23
N LYS A 14 15.60 5.34 -0.68
CA LYS A 14 14.33 4.81 -1.23
C LYS A 14 13.11 4.91 -0.31
N GLN A 15 13.34 5.08 0.99
CA GLN A 15 12.30 5.21 2.02
C GLN A 15 11.82 6.65 2.22
N ASP A 16 12.53 7.64 1.65
CA ASP A 16 12.16 9.04 1.73
C ASP A 16 10.92 9.33 0.88
N GLU A 17 9.99 10.11 1.43
CA GLU A 17 8.75 10.52 0.77
C GLU A 17 9.04 11.24 -0.56
N HIS A 18 10.12 12.02 -0.62
CA HIS A 18 10.51 12.78 -1.79
C HIS A 18 11.32 11.97 -2.81
N TYR A 19 11.75 10.75 -2.49
CA TYR A 19 12.60 9.93 -3.36
C TYR A 19 12.04 9.80 -4.77
N ARG A 20 10.74 9.53 -4.91
CA ARG A 20 10.13 9.31 -6.24
C ARG A 20 10.04 10.58 -7.07
N HIS A 21 9.73 11.70 -6.43
CA HIS A 21 9.64 12.97 -7.13
C HIS A 21 11.03 13.43 -7.58
N VAL A 22 12.02 13.30 -6.70
CA VAL A 22 13.41 13.65 -7.02
C VAL A 22 14.01 12.73 -8.08
N SER A 23 13.74 11.42 -8.03
CA SER A 23 14.19 10.48 -9.06
C SER A 23 13.59 10.82 -10.42
N LEU A 24 12.32 11.23 -10.46
CA LEU A 24 11.65 11.72 -11.67
C LEU A 24 12.35 12.96 -12.24
N VAL A 25 12.54 14.00 -11.44
CA VAL A 25 13.20 15.25 -11.89
C VAL A 25 14.61 14.95 -12.42
N LEU A 26 15.36 14.07 -11.75
CA LEU A 26 16.70 13.66 -12.16
C LEU A 26 16.68 12.93 -13.51
N ILE A 27 15.77 11.97 -13.69
CA ILE A 27 15.62 11.23 -14.96
C ILE A 27 15.27 12.18 -16.10
N TYR A 28 14.29 13.06 -15.90
CA TYR A 28 13.91 14.04 -16.92
C TYR A 28 15.06 14.99 -17.24
N ALA A 29 15.81 15.47 -16.25
CA ALA A 29 16.93 16.38 -16.48
C ALA A 29 18.01 15.70 -17.34
N ILE A 30 18.38 14.45 -17.01
CA ILE A 30 19.34 13.67 -17.79
C ILE A 30 18.80 13.40 -19.20
N SER A 31 17.54 12.96 -19.34
CA SER A 31 16.94 12.68 -20.65
C SER A 31 16.88 13.93 -21.53
N CYS A 32 16.48 15.09 -21.00
CA CYS A 32 16.45 16.34 -21.77
C CYS A 32 17.85 16.78 -22.21
N VAL A 33 18.86 16.68 -21.34
CA VAL A 33 20.25 16.99 -21.70
C VAL A 33 20.73 16.05 -22.80
N CYS A 34 20.49 14.74 -22.68
CA CYS A 34 20.87 13.76 -23.71
C CYS A 34 20.18 14.02 -25.05
N VAL A 35 18.87 14.29 -25.05
CA VAL A 35 18.08 14.54 -26.27
C VAL A 35 18.54 15.83 -26.95
N THR A 36 18.64 16.94 -26.22
CA THR A 36 19.09 18.22 -26.80
C THR A 36 20.53 18.14 -27.30
N THR A 37 21.42 17.45 -26.58
CA THR A 37 22.80 17.21 -27.03
C THR A 37 22.83 16.37 -28.31
N PHE A 38 22.04 15.30 -28.39
CA PHE A 38 21.90 14.50 -29.61
C PHE A 38 21.46 15.37 -30.79
N TYR A 39 20.45 16.22 -30.59
CA TYR A 39 19.94 17.11 -31.64
C TYR A 39 20.94 18.21 -32.04
N CYS A 40 21.82 18.68 -31.15
CA CYS A 40 22.94 19.54 -31.52
C CYS A 40 23.82 18.88 -32.59
N PHE A 41 24.24 17.64 -32.36
CA PHE A 41 25.07 16.90 -33.32
C PHE A 41 24.29 16.55 -34.59
N TYR A 42 23.04 16.10 -34.44
CA TYR A 42 22.19 15.71 -35.57
C TYR A 42 21.91 16.88 -36.52
N ASN A 43 21.54 18.05 -35.98
CA ASN A 43 21.23 19.23 -36.78
C ASN A 43 22.48 19.84 -37.44
N THR A 44 23.67 19.66 -36.86
CA THR A 44 24.93 20.12 -37.44
C THR A 44 25.43 19.17 -38.53
N LEU A 45 25.44 17.86 -38.26
CA LEU A 45 26.08 16.87 -39.14
C LEU A 45 25.19 16.43 -40.31
N ILE A 46 23.86 16.44 -40.13
CA ILE A 46 22.92 15.89 -41.13
C ILE A 46 22.19 17.00 -41.91
N PHE A 47 21.81 18.09 -41.25
CA PHE A 47 20.96 19.13 -41.84
C PHE A 47 21.66 20.47 -42.09
N ASP A 48 22.91 20.65 -41.62
CA ASP A 48 23.66 21.91 -41.66
C ASP A 48 22.79 23.13 -41.30
N TYR A 49 22.07 23.03 -40.17
CA TYR A 49 21.04 24.00 -39.80
C TYR A 49 21.41 24.78 -38.53
N PRO A 50 22.16 25.91 -38.65
CA PRO A 50 22.80 26.57 -37.51
C PRO A 50 21.81 27.15 -36.51
N LYS A 51 20.62 27.57 -36.96
CA LYS A 51 19.56 28.06 -36.06
C LYS A 51 19.09 26.98 -35.09
N MET A 52 18.98 25.73 -35.55
CA MET A 52 18.57 24.63 -34.67
C MET A 52 19.65 24.21 -33.71
N PHE A 53 20.90 24.19 -34.16
CA PHE A 53 22.03 23.97 -33.25
C PHE A 53 22.02 24.93 -32.07
N LEU A 54 21.76 26.22 -32.29
CA LEU A 54 21.70 27.22 -31.21
C LEU A 54 20.53 26.98 -30.24
N ILE A 55 19.35 26.57 -30.75
CA ILE A 55 18.18 26.24 -29.93
C ILE A 55 18.50 25.02 -29.03
N ASP A 56 19.05 23.96 -29.62
CA ASP A 56 19.38 22.73 -28.91
C ASP A 56 20.50 22.96 -27.89
N LEU A 57 21.52 23.76 -28.25
CA LEU A 57 22.62 24.10 -27.36
C LEU A 57 22.12 24.90 -26.15
N ALA A 58 21.25 25.88 -26.38
CA ALA A 58 20.60 26.61 -25.29
C ALA A 58 19.78 25.66 -24.40
N GLY A 59 19.04 24.71 -25.00
CA GLY A 59 18.33 23.66 -24.29
C GLY A 59 19.24 22.80 -23.42
N THR A 60 20.40 22.37 -23.95
CA THR A 60 21.41 21.60 -23.22
C THR A 60 21.97 22.39 -22.03
N ILE A 61 22.33 23.66 -22.24
CA ILE A 61 22.87 24.53 -21.18
C ILE A 61 21.85 24.70 -20.06
N VAL A 62 20.59 25.01 -20.40
CA VAL A 62 19.52 25.18 -19.40
C VAL A 62 19.17 23.84 -18.72
N GLY A 63 19.26 22.71 -19.42
CA GLY A 63 19.12 21.38 -18.83
C GLY A 63 20.21 21.05 -17.82
N LEU A 64 21.47 21.38 -18.13
CA LEU A 64 22.59 21.25 -17.20
C LEU A 64 22.43 22.19 -15.99
N LEU A 65 21.92 23.41 -16.20
CA LEU A 65 21.55 24.32 -15.11
C LEU A 65 20.48 23.70 -14.21
N ALA A 66 19.42 23.11 -14.77
CA ALA A 66 18.39 22.42 -13.99
C ALA A 66 18.98 21.27 -13.16
N LEU A 67 19.91 20.50 -13.75
CA LEU A 67 20.61 19.42 -13.06
C LEU A 67 21.50 19.95 -11.92
N TYR A 68 22.19 21.07 -12.11
CA TYR A 68 22.96 21.74 -11.08
C TYR A 68 22.07 22.28 -9.95
N VAL A 69 20.93 22.90 -10.28
CA VAL A 69 19.94 23.36 -9.29
C VAL A 69 19.39 22.19 -8.48
N LEU A 70 19.19 21.04 -9.11
CA LEU A 70 18.75 19.82 -8.44
C LEU A 70 19.84 19.24 -7.53
N LEU A 71 21.02 18.94 -8.05
CA LEU A 71 22.06 18.20 -7.34
C LEU A 71 22.93 19.07 -6.43
N GLY A 72 23.25 20.30 -6.87
CA GLY A 72 24.10 21.24 -6.14
C GLY A 72 23.30 22.08 -5.16
N LEU A 73 22.25 22.75 -5.62
CA LEU A 73 21.44 23.65 -4.78
C LEU A 73 20.32 22.94 -4.01
N LYS A 74 20.04 21.67 -4.32
CA LYS A 74 18.98 20.85 -3.70
C LYS A 74 17.59 21.49 -3.79
N ARG A 75 17.36 22.36 -4.79
CA ARG A 75 16.08 23.06 -5.00
C ARG A 75 15.22 22.33 -6.02
N ILE A 76 14.53 21.28 -5.58
CA ILE A 76 13.75 20.37 -6.44
C ILE A 76 12.68 21.13 -7.23
N ARG A 77 11.84 21.93 -6.57
CA ARG A 77 10.76 22.68 -7.24
C ARG A 77 11.28 23.66 -8.29
N LEU A 78 12.40 24.33 -8.00
CA LEU A 78 13.01 25.27 -8.94
C LEU A 78 13.57 24.53 -10.15
N ALA A 79 14.26 23.40 -9.94
CA ALA A 79 14.75 22.55 -11.02
C ALA A 79 13.60 22.02 -11.90
N SER A 80 12.48 21.60 -11.31
CA SER A 80 11.28 21.16 -12.04
C SER A 80 10.73 22.24 -12.97
N TRP A 81 10.61 23.48 -12.49
CA TRP A 81 10.13 24.61 -13.31
C TRP A 81 11.10 24.96 -14.43
N ILE A 82 12.40 25.07 -14.13
CA ILE A 82 13.44 25.35 -15.14
C ILE A 82 13.39 24.29 -16.24
N LEU A 83 13.32 23.02 -15.86
CA LEU A 83 13.30 21.90 -16.78
C LEU A 83 12.05 21.88 -17.67
N LEU A 84 10.87 22.13 -17.09
CA LEU A 84 9.62 22.17 -17.85
C LEU A 84 9.58 23.34 -18.82
N LEU A 85 9.96 24.54 -18.37
CA LEU A 85 9.98 25.73 -19.21
C LEU A 85 10.99 25.60 -20.34
N MET A 86 12.16 25.00 -20.05
CA MET A 86 13.15 24.68 -21.07
C MET A 86 12.59 23.71 -22.11
N ALA A 87 12.03 22.57 -21.68
CA ALA A 87 11.49 21.56 -22.61
C ALA A 87 10.37 22.15 -23.47
N ALA A 88 9.41 22.85 -22.87
CA ALA A 88 8.33 23.52 -23.59
C ALA A 88 8.84 24.58 -24.56
N GLY A 89 9.82 25.39 -24.14
CA GLY A 89 10.44 26.43 -24.97
C GLY A 89 11.18 25.87 -26.17
N VAL A 90 11.99 24.82 -25.98
CA VAL A 90 12.69 24.12 -27.08
C VAL A 90 11.69 23.54 -28.07
N VAL A 91 10.64 22.85 -27.60
CA VAL A 91 9.61 22.29 -28.48
C VAL A 91 8.90 23.39 -29.29
N LEU A 92 8.51 24.49 -28.65
CA LEU A 92 7.89 25.63 -29.34
C LEU A 92 8.84 26.26 -30.37
N ALA A 93 10.11 26.45 -30.02
CA ALA A 93 11.12 26.99 -30.92
C ALA A 93 11.34 26.07 -32.14
N VAL A 94 11.30 24.75 -31.93
CA VAL A 94 11.39 23.76 -33.01
C VAL A 94 10.19 23.84 -33.96
N ILE A 95 8.97 23.90 -33.41
CA ILE A 95 7.72 24.03 -34.20
C ILE A 95 7.74 25.30 -35.05
N LEU A 96 8.10 26.44 -34.45
CA LEU A 96 8.12 27.73 -35.12
C LEU A 96 9.22 27.82 -36.19
N SER A 97 10.41 27.29 -35.91
CA SER A 97 11.55 27.37 -36.83
C SER A 97 11.43 26.40 -38.01
N ARG A 98 10.78 25.24 -37.85
CA ARG A 98 10.60 24.24 -38.91
C ARG A 98 9.29 24.39 -39.68
N VAL A 99 8.36 25.24 -39.24
CA VAL A 99 7.05 25.42 -39.90
C VAL A 99 6.34 24.07 -40.05
N ASN A 100 6.36 23.27 -38.97
CA ASN A 100 5.87 21.89 -38.92
C ASN A 100 6.52 20.87 -39.90
N ALA A 101 7.68 21.18 -40.49
CA ALA A 101 8.46 20.16 -41.20
C ALA A 101 8.86 19.02 -40.24
N ASN A 102 9.03 17.83 -40.81
CA ASN A 102 9.46 16.61 -40.13
C ASN A 102 8.60 16.24 -38.89
N TYR A 103 7.30 16.54 -38.94
CA TYR A 103 6.36 16.27 -37.86
C TYR A 103 6.75 16.91 -36.51
N SER A 104 7.38 18.09 -36.55
CA SER A 104 7.87 18.77 -35.35
C SER A 104 6.79 19.07 -34.31
N MET A 105 5.52 19.23 -34.72
CA MET A 105 4.40 19.42 -33.79
C MET A 105 4.14 18.21 -32.88
N ALA A 106 4.55 16.99 -33.27
CA ALA A 106 4.38 15.81 -32.43
C ALA A 106 5.17 15.88 -31.11
N TRP A 107 6.27 16.66 -31.07
CA TRP A 107 7.03 16.91 -29.84
C TRP A 107 6.19 17.58 -28.74
N ALA A 108 5.15 18.33 -29.10
CA ALA A 108 4.24 18.94 -28.14
C ALA A 108 3.51 17.92 -27.25
N MET A 109 3.37 16.67 -27.69
CA MET A 109 2.68 15.62 -26.94
C MET A 109 3.42 15.18 -25.67
N ILE A 110 4.72 15.47 -25.55
CA ILE A 110 5.53 15.09 -24.38
C ILE A 110 5.26 16.05 -23.20
N ILE A 111 4.96 17.32 -23.48
CA ILE A 111 4.87 18.38 -22.46
C ILE A 111 3.75 18.15 -21.44
N PRO A 112 2.53 17.71 -21.81
CA PRO A 112 1.49 17.42 -20.83
C PRO A 112 1.91 16.38 -19.81
N LEU A 113 2.56 15.29 -20.25
CA LEU A 113 3.07 14.27 -19.35
C LEU A 113 4.14 14.87 -18.42
N MET A 114 5.14 15.56 -18.98
CA MET A 114 6.22 16.17 -18.18
C MET A 114 5.68 17.11 -17.10
N SER A 115 4.73 17.97 -17.44
CA SER A 115 4.21 18.98 -16.51
C SER A 115 3.49 18.38 -15.30
N VAL A 116 2.68 17.33 -15.50
CA VAL A 116 1.97 16.63 -14.41
C VAL A 116 2.95 15.93 -13.48
N PHE A 117 4.04 15.36 -14.01
CA PHE A 117 5.06 14.70 -13.19
C PHE A 117 5.97 15.67 -12.44
N LEU A 118 6.33 16.80 -13.08
CA LEU A 118 7.27 17.77 -12.51
C LEU A 118 6.60 18.75 -11.54
N LEU A 119 5.34 19.12 -11.76
CA LEU A 119 4.62 20.12 -10.96
C LEU A 119 3.47 19.54 -10.12
N GLY A 120 3.17 18.26 -10.29
CA GLY A 120 2.01 17.61 -9.68
C GLY A 120 0.73 17.82 -10.47
N TYR A 121 -0.34 17.15 -10.03
CA TYR A 121 -1.60 17.06 -10.77
C TYR A 121 -2.24 18.43 -11.05
N LEU A 122 -2.34 19.30 -10.04
CA LEU A 122 -3.02 20.58 -10.20
C LEU A 122 -2.25 21.53 -11.15
N TRP A 123 -1.04 21.92 -10.76
CA TRP A 123 -0.24 22.88 -11.51
C TRP A 123 0.23 22.34 -12.87
N GLY A 124 0.51 21.05 -12.96
CA GLY A 124 0.83 20.39 -14.22
C GLY A 124 -0.36 20.39 -15.18
N THR A 125 -1.59 20.12 -14.70
CA THR A 125 -2.79 20.18 -15.54
C THR A 125 -3.06 21.60 -16.03
N VAL A 126 -2.96 22.61 -15.16
CA VAL A 126 -3.12 24.01 -15.55
C VAL A 126 -2.09 24.41 -16.62
N PHE A 127 -0.82 24.07 -16.42
CA PHE A 127 0.23 24.31 -17.41
C PHE A 127 -0.05 23.58 -18.73
N SER A 128 -0.44 22.31 -18.68
CA SER A 128 -0.78 21.49 -19.86
C SER A 128 -1.90 22.10 -20.70
N LEU A 129 -2.96 22.57 -20.04
CA LEU A 129 -4.10 23.20 -20.73
C LEU A 129 -3.69 24.52 -21.39
N GLY A 130 -2.91 25.35 -20.70
CA GLY A 130 -2.35 26.57 -21.27
C GLY A 130 -1.42 26.29 -22.46
N TYR A 131 -0.55 25.29 -22.33
CA TYR A 131 0.36 24.86 -23.39
C TYR A 131 -0.40 24.31 -24.60
N LEU A 132 -1.43 23.51 -24.38
CA LEU A 132 -2.30 23.01 -25.46
C LEU A 132 -3.00 24.16 -26.19
N ALA A 133 -3.56 25.13 -25.46
CA ALA A 133 -4.20 26.30 -26.06
C ALA A 133 -3.20 27.10 -26.92
N LEU A 134 -1.95 27.27 -26.45
CA LEU A 134 -0.89 27.92 -27.20
C LEU A 134 -0.51 27.14 -28.46
N VAL A 135 -0.34 25.82 -28.38
CA VAL A 135 -0.02 24.97 -29.53
C VAL A 135 -1.14 24.99 -30.58
N VAL A 136 -2.41 24.95 -30.14
CA VAL A 136 -3.58 25.10 -31.03
C VAL A 136 -3.59 26.47 -31.70
N TRP A 137 -3.29 27.53 -30.95
CA TRP A 137 -3.20 28.88 -31.52
C TRP A 137 -2.09 28.98 -32.58
N ILE A 138 -0.89 28.46 -32.31
CA ILE A 138 0.22 28.40 -33.28
C ILE A 138 -0.18 27.62 -34.53
N ALA A 139 -0.79 26.45 -34.36
CA ALA A 139 -1.24 25.62 -35.48
C ALA A 139 -2.29 26.33 -36.35
N ARG A 140 -3.19 27.09 -35.73
CA ARG A 140 -4.18 27.90 -36.44
C ARG A 140 -3.53 29.00 -37.28
N GLN A 141 -2.47 29.64 -36.79
CA GLN A 141 -1.72 30.63 -37.58
C GLN A 141 -0.90 29.98 -38.71
N GLY A 142 -0.47 28.73 -38.49
CA GLY A 142 0.30 27.96 -39.47
C GLY A 142 -0.52 27.38 -40.63
N LEU A 143 -1.85 27.34 -40.53
CA LEU A 143 -2.73 26.58 -41.43
C LEU A 143 -2.54 26.89 -42.92
N GLU A 144 -2.24 28.14 -43.28
CA GLU A 144 -2.05 28.58 -44.66
C GLU A 144 -0.61 28.42 -45.17
N THR A 145 0.37 28.31 -44.27
CA THR A 145 1.80 28.29 -44.59
C THR A 145 2.42 26.90 -44.49
N TRP A 146 1.80 26.01 -43.72
CA TRP A 146 2.30 24.66 -43.47
C TRP A 146 1.98 23.77 -44.66
N GLN A 147 3.03 23.29 -45.32
CA GLN A 147 2.91 22.26 -46.35
C GLN A 147 2.88 20.87 -45.72
N ALA A 148 2.36 19.89 -46.46
CA ALA A 148 2.42 18.50 -46.04
C ALA A 148 3.88 18.08 -45.81
N ALA A 149 4.21 17.64 -44.59
CA ALA A 149 5.55 17.20 -44.26
C ALA A 149 5.90 15.92 -45.05
N PRO A 150 6.97 15.93 -45.87
CA PRO A 150 7.38 14.73 -46.61
C PRO A 150 7.85 13.65 -45.63
N TRP A 151 7.62 12.38 -45.97
CA TRP A 151 8.17 11.28 -45.18
C TRP A 151 9.65 11.06 -45.53
N ASP A 152 10.52 11.74 -44.79
CA ASP A 152 11.97 11.68 -44.93
C ASP A 152 12.66 11.06 -43.69
N VAL A 153 13.98 10.97 -43.72
CA VAL A 153 14.77 10.44 -42.60
C VAL A 153 14.57 11.28 -41.33
N GLY A 154 14.42 12.60 -41.45
CA GLY A 154 14.17 13.49 -40.32
C GLY A 154 12.84 13.19 -39.61
N SER A 155 11.79 12.96 -40.40
CA SER A 155 10.46 12.56 -39.92
C SER A 155 10.52 11.24 -39.16
N ALA A 156 11.20 10.24 -39.73
CA ALA A 156 11.38 8.94 -39.09
C ALA A 156 12.14 9.05 -37.75
N VAL A 157 13.23 9.83 -37.72
CA VAL A 157 14.00 10.08 -36.49
C VAL A 157 13.15 10.73 -35.40
N ASN A 158 12.37 11.77 -35.75
CA ASN A 158 11.51 12.45 -34.79
C ASN A 158 10.41 11.54 -34.22
N VAL A 159 9.71 10.80 -35.08
CA VAL A 159 8.64 9.88 -34.65
C VAL A 159 9.20 8.78 -33.75
N VAL A 160 10.34 8.18 -34.12
CA VAL A 160 11.00 7.15 -33.31
C VAL A 160 11.47 7.73 -31.97
N ALA A 161 12.08 8.93 -31.96
CA ALA A 161 12.54 9.56 -30.72
C ALA A 161 11.36 9.86 -29.77
N ILE A 162 10.26 10.42 -30.27
CA ILE A 162 9.05 10.68 -29.48
C ILE A 162 8.47 9.37 -28.94
N TYR A 163 8.36 8.34 -29.79
CA TYR A 163 7.84 7.04 -29.37
C TYR A 163 8.70 6.42 -28.26
N LEU A 164 10.03 6.41 -28.42
CA LEU A 164 10.94 5.87 -27.41
C LEU A 164 10.87 6.66 -26.09
N LEU A 165 10.74 7.99 -26.15
CA LEU A 165 10.57 8.82 -24.96
C LEU A 165 9.25 8.54 -24.23
N LEU A 166 8.14 8.47 -24.96
CA LEU A 166 6.84 8.15 -24.39
C LEU A 166 6.80 6.71 -23.85
N PHE A 167 7.41 5.75 -24.55
CA PHE A 167 7.50 4.37 -24.11
C PHE A 167 8.35 4.23 -22.85
N MET A 168 9.54 4.84 -22.82
CA MET A 168 10.41 4.86 -21.64
C MET A 168 9.69 5.48 -20.44
N LEU A 169 8.96 6.57 -20.66
CA LEU A 169 8.17 7.22 -19.63
C LEU A 169 7.01 6.34 -19.12
N SER A 170 6.31 5.66 -20.03
CA SER A 170 5.25 4.70 -19.69
C SER A 170 5.77 3.53 -18.87
N CYS A 171 6.91 2.94 -19.27
CA CYS A 171 7.57 1.88 -18.51
C CYS A 171 8.00 2.35 -17.12
N TYR A 172 8.57 3.56 -17.02
CA TYR A 172 8.93 4.14 -15.73
C TYR A 172 7.70 4.35 -14.84
N PHE A 173 6.62 4.89 -15.39
CA PHE A 173 5.36 5.10 -14.68
C PHE A 173 4.83 3.78 -14.11
N GLU A 174 4.78 2.74 -14.95
CA GLU A 174 4.30 1.43 -14.55
C GLU A 174 5.19 0.82 -13.45
N ALA A 175 6.51 0.92 -13.59
CA ALA A 175 7.45 0.43 -12.58
C ALA A 175 7.29 1.17 -11.24
N SER A 176 7.21 2.51 -11.27
CA SER A 176 7.03 3.36 -10.10
C SER A 176 5.71 3.05 -9.38
N ARG A 177 4.61 2.92 -10.14
CA ARG A 177 3.28 2.55 -9.63
C ARG A 177 3.29 1.17 -8.96
N ARG A 178 3.93 0.18 -9.58
CA ARG A 178 4.06 -1.18 -9.00
C ARG A 178 4.86 -1.18 -7.70
N SER A 179 5.96 -0.44 -7.64
CA SER A 179 6.74 -0.30 -6.41
C SER A 179 5.93 0.38 -5.30
N ALA A 180 5.13 1.39 -5.63
CA ALA A 180 4.23 2.05 -4.69
C ALA A 180 3.18 1.10 -4.10
N HIS A 181 2.52 0.33 -4.97
CA HIS A 181 1.52 -0.64 -4.56
C HIS A 181 2.11 -1.72 -3.64
N LYS A 182 3.29 -2.26 -3.98
CA LYS A 182 3.98 -3.26 -3.16
C LYS A 182 4.32 -2.73 -1.76
N LEU A 183 4.83 -1.50 -1.67
CA LEU A 183 5.16 -0.90 -0.38
C LEU A 183 3.92 -0.69 0.47
N LEU A 184 2.83 -0.20 -0.13
CA LEU A 184 1.55 -0.02 0.55
C LEU A 184 1.00 -1.35 1.07
N GLN A 185 1.03 -2.39 0.24
CA GLN A 185 0.57 -3.73 0.61
C GLN A 185 1.39 -4.32 1.77
N ALA A 186 2.73 -4.21 1.72
CA ALA A 186 3.60 -4.66 2.79
C ALA A 186 3.34 -3.89 4.10
N SER A 187 3.12 -2.57 4.02
CA SER A 187 2.75 -1.76 5.18
C SER A 187 1.41 -2.19 5.77
N ASN A 188 0.41 -2.44 4.92
CA ASN A 188 -0.91 -2.91 5.36
C ASN A 188 -0.85 -4.29 6.01
N GLN A 189 -0.04 -5.21 5.46
CA GLN A 189 0.19 -6.52 6.07
C GLN A 189 0.86 -6.40 7.44
N LYS A 190 1.86 -5.52 7.57
CA LYS A 190 2.50 -5.25 8.85
C LYS A 190 1.52 -4.67 9.87
N LEU A 191 0.68 -3.72 9.46
CA LEU A 191 -0.37 -3.17 10.31
C LEU A 191 -1.38 -4.23 10.72
N ALA A 192 -1.82 -5.08 9.79
CA ALA A 192 -2.72 -6.19 10.09
C ALA A 192 -2.11 -7.19 11.07
N HIS A 193 -0.82 -7.48 10.94
CA HIS A 193 -0.10 -8.35 11.87
C HIS A 193 0.05 -7.73 13.26
N LEU A 194 0.37 -6.44 13.34
CA LEU A 194 0.40 -5.71 14.62
C LEU A 194 -0.98 -5.66 15.28
N ALA A 195 -2.02 -5.62 14.47
CA ALA A 195 -3.41 -5.67 14.91
C ALA A 195 -3.96 -7.10 14.98
N SER A 196 -3.13 -8.13 15.22
CA SER A 196 -3.57 -9.53 15.37
C SER A 196 -3.86 -9.95 16.81
N THR A 197 -3.48 -9.12 17.78
CA THR A 197 -3.66 -9.40 19.20
C THR A 197 -4.67 -8.45 19.84
N ASP A 198 -5.32 -8.91 20.89
CA ASP A 198 -6.10 -8.07 21.78
C ASP A 198 -5.17 -7.29 22.70
N VAL A 199 -5.35 -5.97 22.77
CA VAL A 199 -4.43 -5.05 23.46
C VAL A 199 -4.40 -5.29 24.96
N LEU A 200 -5.53 -5.69 25.55
CA LEU A 200 -5.62 -5.93 27.00
C LEU A 200 -5.00 -7.27 27.37
N THR A 201 -5.45 -8.35 26.72
CA THR A 201 -5.14 -9.72 27.16
C THR A 201 -3.89 -10.29 26.49
N GLY A 202 -3.41 -9.71 25.39
CA GLY A 202 -2.32 -10.25 24.58
C GLY A 202 -2.68 -11.52 23.79
N LEU A 203 -3.92 -12.01 23.91
CA LEU A 203 -4.43 -13.14 23.13
C LEU A 203 -4.58 -12.77 21.65
N LYS A 204 -4.83 -13.75 20.79
CA LYS A 204 -5.31 -13.46 19.44
C LYS A 204 -6.64 -12.72 19.52
N ASN A 205 -6.85 -11.73 18.67
CA ASN A 205 -8.18 -11.12 18.57
C ASN A 205 -9.12 -11.96 17.70
N ARG A 206 -10.42 -11.62 17.74
CA ARG A 206 -11.47 -12.24 16.93
C ARG A 206 -11.07 -12.46 15.47
N ARG A 207 -10.56 -11.43 14.79
CA ARG A 207 -10.13 -11.52 13.38
C ARG A 207 -9.07 -12.60 13.18
N SER A 208 -8.09 -12.67 14.09
CA SER A 208 -7.00 -13.63 13.99
C SER A 208 -7.46 -15.07 14.27
N ILE A 209 -8.51 -15.25 15.05
CA ILE A 209 -9.17 -16.56 15.22
C ILE A 209 -9.96 -16.93 13.96
N GLU A 210 -10.73 -15.99 13.39
CA GLU A 210 -11.45 -16.21 12.13
C GLU A 210 -10.47 -16.58 10.99
N ASP A 211 -9.34 -15.87 10.87
CA ASP A 211 -8.27 -16.19 9.92
C ASP A 211 -7.63 -17.56 10.21
N TYR A 212 -7.45 -17.92 11.48
CA TYR A 212 -6.93 -19.23 11.88
C TYR A 212 -7.88 -20.37 11.48
N LEU A 213 -9.18 -20.18 11.69
CA LEU A 213 -10.20 -21.15 11.31
C LEU A 213 -10.31 -21.29 9.80
N LEU A 214 -10.26 -20.19 9.05
CA LEU A 214 -10.24 -20.23 7.59
C LEU A 214 -9.02 -21.00 7.05
N ALA A 215 -7.86 -20.89 7.70
CA ALA A 215 -6.66 -21.64 7.31
C ALA A 215 -6.76 -23.15 7.62
N HIS A 216 -7.57 -23.52 8.62
CA HIS A 216 -7.77 -24.91 9.08
C HIS A 216 -9.17 -25.46 8.78
N ASP A 217 -9.92 -24.82 7.87
CA ASP A 217 -11.33 -25.09 7.57
C ASP A 217 -11.63 -26.51 7.03
N ARG A 218 -10.58 -27.32 6.80
CA ARG A 218 -10.69 -28.72 6.37
C ARG A 218 -10.15 -29.72 7.37
N GLN A 219 -9.58 -29.26 8.49
CA GLN A 219 -9.03 -30.13 9.53
C GLN A 219 -10.10 -30.39 10.59
N PRO A 220 -10.28 -31.64 11.04
CA PRO A 220 -11.16 -31.90 12.17
C PRO A 220 -10.56 -31.30 13.44
N LEU A 221 -11.29 -30.35 14.04
CA LEU A 221 -10.88 -29.63 15.25
C LEU A 221 -12.09 -29.39 16.16
N PHE A 222 -11.88 -28.87 17.36
CA PHE A 222 -12.96 -28.41 18.23
C PHE A 222 -12.90 -26.91 18.50
N LEU A 223 -14.07 -26.31 18.66
CA LEU A 223 -14.24 -24.93 19.07
C LEU A 223 -14.91 -24.87 20.44
N ALA A 224 -14.42 -24.01 21.33
CA ALA A 224 -15.09 -23.66 22.57
C ALA A 224 -15.35 -22.15 22.60
N MET A 225 -16.61 -21.75 22.74
CA MET A 225 -17.01 -20.39 23.10
C MET A 225 -17.13 -20.29 24.62
N ILE A 226 -16.54 -19.27 25.20
CA ILE A 226 -16.40 -19.11 26.65
C ILE A 226 -16.86 -17.70 27.02
N ASP A 227 -17.59 -17.59 28.11
CA ASP A 227 -18.03 -16.31 28.65
C ASP A 227 -17.85 -16.30 30.18
N VAL A 228 -17.40 -15.17 30.71
CA VAL A 228 -17.19 -14.99 32.15
C VAL A 228 -18.52 -14.69 32.83
N ASP A 229 -18.91 -15.60 33.72
CA ASP A 229 -20.20 -15.53 34.40
C ASP A 229 -20.29 -14.28 35.28
N ASP A 230 -21.38 -13.51 35.10
CA ASP A 230 -21.67 -12.33 35.92
C ASP A 230 -20.55 -11.28 35.92
N PHE A 231 -19.76 -11.19 34.83
CA PHE A 231 -18.63 -10.25 34.73
C PHE A 231 -19.01 -8.80 34.96
N LYS A 232 -20.22 -8.40 34.55
CA LYS A 232 -20.76 -7.07 34.85
C LYS A 232 -20.76 -6.76 36.35
N HIS A 233 -21.11 -7.72 37.20
CA HIS A 233 -21.06 -7.51 38.66
C HIS A 233 -19.64 -7.31 39.17
N ILE A 234 -18.64 -7.96 38.56
CA ILE A 234 -17.23 -7.72 38.92
C ILE A 234 -16.86 -6.27 38.60
N ASN A 235 -17.25 -5.77 37.42
CA ASN A 235 -17.04 -4.36 37.07
C ASN A 235 -17.81 -3.38 37.97
N ASP A 236 -19.06 -3.69 38.29
CA ASP A 236 -19.92 -2.82 39.10
C ASP A 236 -19.44 -2.76 40.57
N ASP A 237 -18.97 -3.89 41.12
CA ASP A 237 -18.54 -4.01 42.53
C ASP A 237 -17.09 -3.55 42.76
N PHE A 238 -16.18 -3.76 41.79
CA PHE A 238 -14.73 -3.54 41.96
C PHE A 238 -14.13 -2.53 40.96
N GLY A 239 -14.90 -2.09 39.97
CA GLY A 239 -14.45 -1.16 38.93
C GLY A 239 -13.78 -1.84 37.73
N HIS A 240 -13.78 -1.14 36.60
CA HIS A 240 -13.29 -1.66 35.32
C HIS A 240 -11.82 -2.08 35.33
N ASN A 241 -10.94 -1.38 36.07
CA ASN A 241 -9.52 -1.76 36.13
C ASN A 241 -9.33 -3.16 36.74
N THR A 242 -10.10 -3.49 37.78
CA THR A 242 -10.06 -4.82 38.39
C THR A 242 -10.69 -5.87 37.49
N GLY A 243 -11.77 -5.54 36.77
CA GLY A 243 -12.31 -6.40 35.72
C GLY A 243 -11.28 -6.71 34.63
N ASP A 244 -10.52 -5.71 34.19
CA ASP A 244 -9.44 -5.86 33.20
C ASP A 244 -8.33 -6.78 33.72
N GLU A 245 -7.92 -6.64 34.99
CA GLU A 245 -6.95 -7.54 35.64
C GLU A 245 -7.46 -9.00 35.68
N VAL A 246 -8.74 -9.21 35.97
CA VAL A 246 -9.39 -10.54 35.93
C VAL A 246 -9.31 -11.13 34.53
N LEU A 247 -9.61 -10.35 33.48
CA LEU A 247 -9.55 -10.81 32.09
C LEU A 247 -8.11 -11.16 31.66
N VAL A 248 -7.11 -10.39 32.10
CA VAL A 248 -5.69 -10.69 31.84
C VAL A 248 -5.26 -11.98 32.51
N ALA A 249 -5.61 -12.17 33.78
CA ALA A 249 -5.28 -13.40 34.50
C ALA A 249 -6.00 -14.63 33.90
N LEU A 250 -7.26 -14.46 33.48
CA LEU A 250 -8.03 -15.51 32.83
C LEU A 250 -7.40 -15.90 31.48
N ALA A 251 -7.00 -14.92 30.69
CA ALA A 251 -6.30 -15.14 29.42
C ALA A 251 -4.99 -15.94 29.61
N GLN A 252 -4.20 -15.60 30.64
CA GLN A 252 -2.97 -16.32 30.96
C GLN A 252 -3.25 -17.77 31.38
N LEU A 253 -4.26 -18.00 32.22
CA LEU A 253 -4.66 -19.34 32.64
C LEU A 253 -5.12 -20.18 31.45
N MET A 254 -5.96 -19.62 30.57
CA MET A 254 -6.42 -20.31 29.35
C MET A 254 -5.25 -20.67 28.43
N GLN A 255 -4.30 -19.74 28.21
CA GLN A 255 -3.11 -20.03 27.41
C GLN A 255 -2.25 -21.15 28.00
N GLN A 256 -2.07 -21.16 29.33
CA GLN A 256 -1.30 -22.20 30.01
C GLN A 256 -1.97 -23.58 29.90
N LEU A 257 -3.30 -23.64 30.04
CA LEU A 257 -4.05 -24.90 29.95
C LEU A 257 -4.11 -25.45 28.53
N VAL A 258 -4.28 -24.58 27.52
CA VAL A 258 -4.35 -24.99 26.12
C VAL A 258 -2.96 -25.37 25.58
N GLY A 259 -1.92 -24.62 25.94
CA GLY A 259 -0.55 -24.89 25.50
C GLY A 259 -0.42 -25.02 23.99
N ASP A 260 0.33 -26.03 23.54
CA ASP A 260 0.59 -26.31 22.12
C ASP A 260 -0.55 -27.08 21.43
N HIS A 261 -1.63 -27.41 22.15
CA HIS A 261 -2.77 -28.16 21.60
C HIS A 261 -3.79 -27.27 20.88
N GLY A 262 -3.58 -25.95 20.84
CA GLY A 262 -4.54 -25.07 20.24
C GLY A 262 -4.20 -23.59 20.37
N VAL A 263 -5.21 -22.78 20.10
CA VAL A 263 -5.11 -21.32 20.07
C VAL A 263 -6.23 -20.70 20.89
N VAL A 264 -5.86 -19.75 21.74
CA VAL A 264 -6.80 -18.95 22.53
C VAL A 264 -6.92 -17.54 21.95
N GLY A 265 -8.15 -17.06 21.82
CA GLY A 265 -8.43 -15.69 21.42
C GLY A 265 -9.51 -15.03 22.25
N ARG A 266 -9.49 -13.70 22.29
CA ARG A 266 -10.57 -12.89 22.84
C ARG A 266 -11.58 -12.57 21.73
N TRP A 267 -12.81 -13.01 21.91
CA TRP A 267 -13.89 -12.91 20.92
C TRP A 267 -14.69 -11.62 21.06
N GLY A 268 -14.88 -11.17 22.31
CA GLY A 268 -15.69 -10.01 22.69
C GLY A 268 -15.22 -9.39 24.01
N GLY A 269 -16.08 -8.61 24.66
CA GLY A 269 -15.77 -7.93 25.93
C GLY A 269 -15.27 -8.91 27.01
N GLU A 270 -16.13 -9.80 27.46
CA GLU A 270 -15.82 -10.90 28.40
C GLU A 270 -15.84 -12.29 27.73
N GLU A 271 -15.89 -12.33 26.41
CA GLU A 271 -16.00 -13.57 25.63
C GLU A 271 -14.63 -14.01 25.10
N PHE A 272 -14.34 -15.31 25.24
CA PHE A 272 -13.14 -15.96 24.75
C PHE A 272 -13.50 -17.11 23.83
N VAL A 273 -12.57 -17.47 22.96
CA VAL A 273 -12.69 -18.62 22.08
C VAL A 273 -11.42 -19.45 22.14
N ILE A 274 -11.58 -20.77 22.16
CA ILE A 274 -10.49 -21.72 22.02
C ILE A 274 -10.71 -22.52 20.74
N VAL A 275 -9.66 -22.61 19.94
CA VAL A 275 -9.55 -23.56 18.84
C VAL A 275 -8.62 -24.68 19.31
N PHE A 276 -9.11 -25.91 19.38
CA PHE A 276 -8.35 -27.07 19.83
C PHE A 276 -7.99 -27.94 18.63
N ASP A 277 -6.70 -28.04 18.33
CA ASP A 277 -6.14 -28.64 17.11
C ASP A 277 -5.95 -30.16 17.24
N ASP A 278 -6.95 -30.83 17.82
CA ASP A 278 -7.05 -32.28 17.86
C ASP A 278 -8.50 -32.69 17.54
N SER A 279 -8.65 -33.89 16.98
CA SER A 279 -9.94 -34.50 16.67
C SER A 279 -10.46 -35.42 17.78
N ASN A 280 -9.67 -35.63 18.84
CA ASN A 280 -10.02 -36.43 20.00
C ASN A 280 -10.99 -35.69 20.93
N VAL A 281 -12.22 -36.20 21.04
CA VAL A 281 -13.28 -35.58 21.85
C VAL A 281 -13.02 -35.72 23.34
N GLU A 282 -12.43 -36.83 23.79
CA GLU A 282 -12.11 -37.08 25.19
C GLU A 282 -11.01 -36.12 25.69
N ALA A 283 -10.02 -35.82 24.85
CA ALA A 283 -8.97 -34.84 25.14
C ALA A 283 -9.54 -33.41 25.21
N PHE A 284 -10.43 -33.06 24.27
CA PHE A 284 -11.12 -31.78 24.29
C PHE A 284 -12.01 -31.63 25.53
N GLU A 285 -12.78 -32.67 25.87
CA GLU A 285 -13.63 -32.67 27.07
C GLU A 285 -12.79 -32.55 28.35
N ALA A 286 -11.65 -33.23 28.43
CA ALA A 286 -10.72 -33.09 29.56
C ALA A 286 -10.21 -31.65 29.70
N LEU A 287 -9.88 -30.97 28.59
CA LEU A 287 -9.52 -29.55 28.59
C LEU A 287 -10.68 -28.68 29.10
N LEU A 288 -11.92 -28.92 28.68
CA LEU A 288 -13.09 -28.16 29.14
C LEU A 288 -13.31 -28.31 30.66
N ILE A 289 -13.18 -29.54 31.17
CA ILE A 289 -13.26 -29.82 32.61
C ILE A 289 -12.18 -29.05 33.37
N GLN A 290 -10.93 -29.12 32.88
CA GLN A 290 -9.81 -28.40 33.49
C GLN A 290 -10.00 -26.88 33.46
N LEU A 291 -10.55 -26.33 32.38
CA LEU A 291 -10.87 -24.91 32.28
C LEU A 291 -11.90 -24.48 33.31
N VAL A 292 -13.06 -25.14 33.35
CA VAL A 292 -14.14 -24.78 34.27
C VAL A 292 -13.68 -24.90 35.73
N GLN A 293 -13.05 -26.02 36.08
CA GLN A 293 -12.57 -26.25 37.45
C GLN A 293 -11.39 -25.35 37.81
N GLY A 294 -10.45 -25.16 36.88
CA GLY A 294 -9.26 -24.34 37.07
C GLY A 294 -9.61 -22.88 37.30
N VAL A 295 -10.55 -22.33 36.54
CA VAL A 295 -11.05 -20.97 36.73
C VAL A 295 -11.76 -20.84 38.08
N ALA A 296 -12.71 -21.72 38.39
CA ALA A 296 -13.45 -21.67 39.65
C ALA A 296 -12.56 -21.84 40.91
N ALA A 297 -11.41 -22.52 40.77
CA ALA A 297 -10.45 -22.71 41.86
C ALA A 297 -9.41 -21.58 41.96
N THR A 298 -9.30 -20.71 40.94
CA THR A 298 -8.29 -19.64 40.89
C THR A 298 -8.79 -18.40 41.62
N GLY A 299 -7.96 -17.85 42.52
CA GLY A 299 -8.22 -16.57 43.15
C GLY A 299 -7.78 -15.41 42.25
N PHE A 300 -8.74 -14.67 41.67
CA PHE A 300 -8.47 -13.54 40.77
C PHE A 300 -8.31 -12.19 41.49
N GLY A 301 -7.91 -12.19 42.77
CA GLY A 301 -7.72 -10.96 43.54
C GLY A 301 -9.01 -10.23 43.95
N VAL A 302 -10.18 -10.81 43.67
CA VAL A 302 -11.50 -10.31 44.10
C VAL A 302 -12.11 -11.23 45.16
N SER A 303 -12.96 -10.69 46.04
CA SER A 303 -13.63 -11.47 47.11
C SER A 303 -14.79 -12.33 46.61
N ARG A 304 -15.01 -12.39 45.30
CA ARG A 304 -16.06 -13.16 44.62
C ARG A 304 -15.42 -14.28 43.81
N SER A 305 -16.06 -15.45 43.79
CA SER A 305 -15.62 -16.53 42.89
C SER A 305 -15.90 -16.13 41.43
N VAL A 306 -14.89 -16.27 40.57
CA VAL A 306 -15.01 -16.08 39.12
C VAL A 306 -15.27 -17.45 38.49
N THR A 307 -16.33 -17.57 37.71
CA THR A 307 -16.66 -18.80 36.98
C THR A 307 -16.84 -18.50 35.50
N ILE A 308 -16.77 -19.55 34.68
CA ILE A 308 -17.01 -19.45 33.24
C ILE A 308 -18.06 -20.46 32.82
N SER A 309 -18.85 -20.08 31.82
CA SER A 309 -19.70 -20.99 31.05
C SER A 309 -19.02 -21.29 29.72
N VAL A 310 -19.07 -22.56 29.28
CA VAL A 310 -18.37 -23.00 28.06
C VAL A 310 -19.28 -23.80 27.12
N GLY A 311 -19.36 -23.39 25.86
CA GLY A 311 -20.03 -24.13 24.79
C GLY A 311 -19.02 -24.67 23.79
N GLY A 312 -18.89 -25.99 23.72
CA GLY A 312 -18.02 -26.70 22.79
C GLY A 312 -18.76 -27.16 21.53
N SER A 313 -18.08 -27.26 20.40
CA SER A 313 -18.62 -27.90 19.19
C SER A 313 -17.50 -28.47 18.33
N ARG A 314 -17.83 -29.53 17.58
CA ARG A 314 -16.89 -30.15 16.63
C ARG A 314 -16.94 -29.46 15.28
N HIS A 315 -15.78 -29.17 14.72
CA HIS A 315 -15.61 -28.76 13.34
C HIS A 315 -15.26 -29.97 12.48
N THR A 316 -16.06 -30.24 11.44
CA THR A 316 -15.90 -31.41 10.55
C THR A 316 -15.52 -31.01 9.11
N GLY A 317 -14.95 -29.82 8.93
CA GLY A 317 -14.54 -29.33 7.61
C GLY A 317 -15.65 -28.64 6.80
N ALA A 318 -16.62 -28.05 7.49
CA ALA A 318 -17.73 -27.24 6.95
C ALA A 318 -17.53 -25.76 7.34
N ASP A 319 -18.41 -24.84 6.90
CA ASP A 319 -18.30 -23.41 7.26
C ASP A 319 -18.13 -23.21 8.78
N HIS A 320 -16.94 -22.74 9.22
CA HIS A 320 -16.60 -22.47 10.61
C HIS A 320 -17.62 -21.58 11.34
N LYS A 321 -18.42 -20.76 10.62
CA LYS A 321 -19.51 -19.97 11.19
C LYS A 321 -20.62 -20.85 11.77
N LEU A 322 -20.93 -21.98 11.14
CA LEU A 322 -21.90 -22.94 11.67
C LEU A 322 -21.37 -23.59 12.94
N THR A 323 -20.08 -23.92 12.97
CA THR A 323 -19.43 -24.46 14.16
C THR A 323 -19.46 -23.45 15.32
N LEU A 324 -19.09 -22.19 15.07
CA LEU A 324 -19.16 -21.12 16.07
C LEU A 324 -20.58 -20.94 16.60
N ARG A 325 -21.59 -20.99 15.73
CA ARG A 325 -23.00 -20.89 16.14
C ARG A 325 -23.42 -22.07 17.03
N ALA A 326 -23.01 -23.29 16.70
CA ALA A 326 -23.30 -24.46 17.53
C ALA A 326 -22.64 -24.38 18.91
N ALA A 327 -21.40 -23.88 18.99
CA ALA A 327 -20.73 -23.59 20.25
C ALA A 327 -21.47 -22.51 21.07
N ASP A 328 -21.92 -21.43 20.42
CA ASP A 328 -22.67 -20.36 21.07
C ASP A 328 -24.03 -20.83 21.62
N GLU A 329 -24.75 -21.65 20.85
CA GLU A 329 -26.00 -22.28 21.30
C GLU A 329 -25.76 -23.20 22.52
N ALA A 330 -24.68 -23.99 22.52
CA ALA A 330 -24.30 -24.81 23.67
C ALA A 330 -23.93 -23.98 24.90
N LEU A 331 -23.21 -22.87 24.70
CA LEU A 331 -22.84 -21.92 25.76
C LEU A 331 -24.10 -21.32 26.41
N TYR A 332 -25.05 -20.91 25.58
CA TYR A 332 -26.32 -20.37 26.03
C TYR A 332 -27.10 -21.35 26.92
N GLU A 333 -27.13 -22.64 26.54
CA GLU A 333 -27.77 -23.67 27.36
C GLU A 333 -27.08 -23.91 28.71
N VAL A 334 -25.75 -23.80 28.77
CA VAL A 334 -25.00 -23.85 30.05
C VAL A 334 -25.41 -22.69 30.94
N LYS A 335 -25.47 -21.46 30.39
CA LYS A 335 -25.90 -20.28 31.15
C LYS A 335 -27.32 -20.44 31.70
N GLN A 336 -28.23 -21.05 30.95
CA GLN A 336 -29.60 -21.33 31.43
C GLN A 336 -29.66 -22.39 32.53
N LYS A 337 -28.74 -23.35 32.54
CA LYS A 337 -28.70 -24.44 33.53
C LYS A 337 -28.05 -24.07 34.86
N GLY A 338 -27.66 -22.81 35.03
CA GLY A 338 -27.07 -22.32 36.28
C GLY A 338 -25.60 -21.92 36.18
N LYS A 339 -25.04 -21.80 34.96
CA LYS A 339 -23.67 -21.35 34.69
C LYS A 339 -22.59 -22.29 35.26
N ASN A 340 -21.32 -21.87 35.25
CA ASN A 340 -20.18 -22.61 35.80
C ASN A 340 -20.12 -24.09 35.33
N GLY A 341 -20.06 -24.27 34.02
CA GLY A 341 -20.14 -25.60 33.42
C GLY A 341 -19.75 -25.60 31.95
N TYR A 342 -19.86 -26.75 31.32
CA TYR A 342 -19.64 -26.90 29.89
C TYR A 342 -20.72 -27.76 29.23
N LYS A 343 -20.89 -27.57 27.92
CA LYS A 343 -21.67 -28.47 27.06
C LYS A 343 -20.99 -28.60 25.71
N ILE A 344 -20.89 -29.82 25.18
CA ILE A 344 -20.41 -30.06 23.81
C ILE A 344 -21.62 -30.33 22.92
N ALA A 345 -21.85 -29.50 21.91
CA ALA A 345 -22.79 -29.75 20.84
C ALA A 345 -22.19 -30.72 19.82
N MET A 346 -22.96 -31.77 19.50
CA MET A 346 -22.73 -32.56 18.30
C MET A 346 -23.20 -31.71 17.12
N ALA A 347 -22.28 -31.31 16.23
CA ALA A 347 -22.67 -30.62 15.00
C ALA A 347 -23.67 -31.51 14.24
N SER A 348 -24.89 -31.00 13.99
CA SER A 348 -25.85 -31.64 13.10
C SER A 348 -25.23 -31.70 11.70
N ALA A 349 -25.03 -32.92 11.21
CA ALA A 349 -24.48 -33.21 9.89
C ALA A 349 -25.30 -32.58 8.75
#